data_AF-M3XLA3-F1
#
_entry.id   AF-M3XLA3-F1
#
_cell.length_a   1.000
_cell.length_b   1.000
_cell.length_c   1.000
_cell.angle_alpha   90.00
_cell.angle_beta   90.00
_cell.angle_gamma   90.00
#
_symmetry.space_group_name_H-M   'P 1'
#
loop_
_entity.id
_entity.type
_entity.pdbx_description
1 polymer ?
#
loop_
_entity_poly.entity_id
_entity_poly.type
_entity_poly.pdbx_seq_one_letter_code
_entity_poly.pdbx_strand_id
1 'polypeptide(L)'
;MTCSLEDLRRQFPLHLLVWNNDYSNLEKVLTKNNIEQVDPRGRTPLHLAVSLGHLESARVLLRHNADVTRENLKGWTVLQEAVSTGDPELVQVVLQHRDFHKASTALGGVPELLGRIREAPDFYMEMKWEFTS
;
A
#
# COMPACT_ATOMS: atom_id res chain seq x y z
N MET A 1 28.18 12.52 -15.53
CA MET A 1 27.98 12.13 -14.13
C MET A 1 27.43 10.71 -14.12
N THR A 2 28.30 9.71 -14.09
CA THR A 2 27.90 8.31 -14.03
C THR A 2 27.51 8.01 -12.59
N CYS A 3 26.21 8.00 -12.29
CA CYS A 3 25.71 7.46 -11.03
C CYS A 3 26.17 5.99 -10.97
N SER A 4 27.01 5.64 -10.00
CA SER A 4 27.51 4.28 -9.91
C SER A 4 26.36 3.34 -9.51
N LEU A 5 26.38 2.08 -9.95
CA LEU A 5 25.35 1.10 -9.56
C LEU A 5 25.28 0.92 -8.03
N GLU A 6 26.41 1.15 -7.34
CA GLU A 6 26.51 1.11 -5.88
C GLU A 6 25.77 2.28 -5.21
N ASP A 7 25.79 3.46 -5.83
CA ASP A 7 25.03 4.63 -5.36
C ASP A 7 23.52 4.40 -5.48
N LEU A 8 23.07 3.86 -6.63
CA LEU A 8 21.66 3.51 -6.83
C LEU A 8 21.17 2.47 -5.80
N ARG A 9 22.02 1.50 -5.48
CA ARG A 9 21.70 0.45 -4.50
C ARG A 9 21.60 0.99 -3.07
N ARG A 10 22.43 1.97 -2.71
CA ARG A 10 22.34 2.66 -1.42
C ARG A 10 21.14 3.59 -1.35
N GLN A 11 20.82 4.25 -2.47
CA GLN A 11 19.80 5.29 -2.51
C GLN A 11 18.38 4.73 -2.64
N PHE A 12 18.21 3.58 -3.31
CA PHE A 12 16.91 2.97 -3.60
C PHE A 12 16.85 1.49 -3.19
N PRO A 13 16.99 1.17 -1.88
CA PRO A 13 17.03 -0.21 -1.41
C PRO A 13 15.70 -0.95 -1.65
N LEU A 14 14.56 -0.26 -1.53
CA LEU A 14 13.24 -0.86 -1.73
C LEU A 14 13.03 -1.30 -3.18
N HIS A 15 13.39 -0.45 -4.16
CA HIS A 15 13.25 -0.78 -5.57
C HIS A 15 14.10 -1.98 -5.98
N LEU A 16 15.30 -2.14 -5.41
CA LEU A 16 16.14 -3.31 -5.66
C LEU A 16 15.50 -4.60 -5.13
N LEU A 17 14.94 -4.56 -3.92
CA LEU A 17 14.25 -5.72 -3.33
C LEU A 17 13.03 -6.12 -4.16
N VAL A 18 12.25 -5.12 -4.62
CA VAL A 18 11.13 -5.36 -5.55
C VAL A 18 11.62 -5.97 -6.85
N TRP A 19 12.72 -5.45 -7.41
CA TRP A 19 13.29 -5.94 -8.66
C TRP A 19 13.68 -7.41 -8.59
N ASN A 20 14.21 -7.86 -7.44
CA ASN A 20 14.57 -9.25 -7.21
C ASN A 20 13.39 -10.14 -6.77
N ASN A 21 12.21 -9.55 -6.57
CA ASN A 21 11.06 -10.19 -5.91
C ASN A 21 11.34 -10.69 -4.48
N ASP A 22 12.25 -10.04 -3.76
CA ASP A 22 12.65 -10.41 -2.39
C ASP A 22 11.63 -9.89 -1.35
N TYR A 23 10.37 -10.32 -1.44
CA TYR A 23 9.25 -9.82 -0.62
C TYR A 23 9.48 -10.01 0.90
N SER A 24 10.16 -11.08 1.32
CA SER A 24 10.45 -11.34 2.75
C SER A 24 11.44 -10.36 3.36
N ASN A 25 12.39 -9.86 2.57
CA ASN A 25 13.33 -8.83 3.01
C ASN A 25 12.71 -7.44 2.85
N LEU A 26 11.87 -7.26 1.84
CA LEU A 26 11.12 -6.04 1.60
C LEU A 26 10.26 -5.66 2.81
N GLU A 27 9.51 -6.60 3.39
CA GLU A 27 8.70 -6.39 4.60
C GLU A 27 9.54 -5.88 5.79
N LYS A 28 10.74 -6.43 6.00
CA LYS A 28 11.63 -6.01 7.09
C LYS A 28 12.16 -4.60 6.88
N VAL A 29 12.50 -4.25 5.64
CA VAL A 29 13.15 -2.99 5.27
C VAL A 29 12.13 -1.84 5.14
N LEU A 30 10.86 -2.14 4.84
CA LEU A 30 9.78 -1.15 4.73
C LEU A 30 9.57 -0.35 6.02
N THR A 31 9.70 -0.98 7.18
CA THR A 31 9.51 -0.31 8.48
C THR A 31 10.45 0.87 8.71
N LYS A 32 11.59 0.93 8.00
CA LYS A 32 12.64 1.93 8.18
C LYS A 32 12.78 2.91 7.02
N ASN A 33 12.09 2.68 5.90
CA ASN A 33 12.30 3.41 4.66
C ASN A 33 11.00 4.05 4.16
N ASN A 34 11.15 5.06 3.31
CA ASN A 34 10.00 5.72 2.69
C ASN A 34 9.45 4.87 1.54
N ILE A 35 8.22 4.37 1.72
CA ILE A 35 7.49 3.52 0.76
C ILE A 35 7.16 4.29 -0.53
N GLU A 36 7.02 5.61 -0.45
CA GLU A 36 6.67 6.49 -1.56
C GLU A 36 7.88 7.10 -2.27
N GLN A 37 9.09 6.60 -1.96
CA GLN A 37 10.31 7.03 -2.62
C GLN A 37 10.24 6.66 -4.11
N VAL A 38 10.58 7.61 -4.97
CA VAL A 38 10.57 7.39 -6.42
C VAL A 38 11.96 7.05 -6.95
N ASP A 39 12.04 6.12 -7.90
CA ASP A 39 13.28 5.82 -8.61
C ASP A 39 13.62 6.94 -9.64
N PRO A 40 14.79 6.89 -10.30
CA PRO A 40 15.14 7.86 -11.34
C PRO A 40 14.18 7.90 -12.54
N ARG A 41 13.28 6.92 -12.67
CA ARG A 41 12.21 6.87 -13.68
C ARG A 41 10.86 7.33 -13.10
N GLY A 42 10.88 7.94 -11.90
CA GLY A 42 9.75 8.43 -11.12
C GLY A 42 8.74 7.34 -10.74
N ARG A 43 9.15 6.08 -10.64
CA ARG A 43 8.30 4.97 -10.22
C ARG A 43 8.43 4.79 -8.72
N THR A 44 7.30 4.68 -8.02
CA THR A 44 7.30 4.17 -6.65
C THR A 44 7.65 2.68 -6.65
N PRO A 45 8.05 2.08 -5.50
CA PRO A 45 8.30 0.65 -5.42
C PRO A 45 7.07 -0.16 -5.83
N LEU A 46 5.87 0.36 -5.59
CA LEU A 46 4.61 -0.25 -6.01
C LEU A 46 4.43 -0.24 -7.54
N HIS A 47 4.72 0.89 -8.21
CA HIS A 47 4.75 0.91 -9.68
C HIS A 47 5.74 -0.12 -10.22
N LEU A 48 6.91 -0.24 -9.62
CA LEU A 48 7.90 -1.21 -10.04
C LEU A 48 7.38 -2.64 -9.88
N ALA A 49 6.83 -2.98 -8.71
CA ALA A 49 6.28 -4.31 -8.43
C ALA A 49 5.18 -4.68 -9.44
N VAL A 50 4.30 -3.72 -9.73
CA VAL A 50 3.22 -3.90 -10.70
C VAL A 50 3.77 -4.08 -12.12
N SER A 51 4.70 -3.22 -12.54
CA SER A 51 5.30 -3.29 -13.88
C SER A 51 6.05 -4.60 -14.15
N LEU A 52 6.57 -5.24 -13.09
CA LEU A 52 7.27 -6.52 -13.16
C LEU A 52 6.34 -7.73 -12.97
N GLY A 53 5.06 -7.53 -12.60
CA GLY A 53 4.12 -8.61 -12.29
C GLY A 53 4.42 -9.31 -10.96
N HIS A 54 5.13 -8.66 -10.03
CA HIS A 54 5.53 -9.25 -8.76
C HIS A 54 4.39 -9.12 -7.73
N LEU A 55 3.42 -10.04 -7.80
CA LEU A 55 2.20 -10.02 -6.99
C LEU A 55 2.48 -9.93 -5.48
N GLU A 56 3.38 -10.77 -4.97
CA GLU A 56 3.68 -10.80 -3.53
C GLU A 56 4.36 -9.52 -3.05
N SER A 57 5.30 -8.98 -3.84
CA SER A 57 5.91 -7.69 -3.55
C SER A 57 4.85 -6.56 -3.54
N ALA A 58 3.89 -6.58 -4.48
CA ALA A 58 2.80 -5.63 -4.51
C ALA A 58 1.87 -5.77 -3.29
N ARG A 59 1.53 -7.00 -2.87
CA ARG A 59 0.73 -7.25 -1.65
C ARG A 59 1.41 -6.70 -0.41
N VAL A 60 2.70 -6.94 -0.25
CA VAL A 60 3.47 -6.43 0.91
C VAL A 60 3.44 -4.90 0.92
N LEU A 61 3.71 -4.25 -0.21
CA LEU A 61 3.68 -2.79 -0.31
C LEU A 61 2.30 -2.21 0.01
N LEU A 62 1.24 -2.82 -0.51
CA LEU A 62 -0.15 -2.39 -0.26
C LEU A 62 -0.58 -2.55 1.20
N ARG A 63 -0.13 -3.62 1.88
CA ARG A 63 -0.37 -3.80 3.33
C ARG A 63 0.27 -2.71 4.19
N HIS A 64 1.35 -2.11 3.71
CA HIS A 64 2.01 -0.98 4.34
C HIS A 64 1.50 0.38 3.82
N ASN A 65 0.27 0.43 3.31
CA ASN A 65 -0.40 1.67 2.88
C ASN A 65 0.32 2.41 1.74
N ALA A 66 0.96 1.68 0.82
CA ALA A 66 1.47 2.29 -0.41
C ALA A 66 0.34 2.96 -1.21
N ASP A 67 0.61 4.17 -1.72
CA ASP A 67 -0.37 4.97 -2.43
C ASP A 67 -0.55 4.50 -3.88
N VAL A 68 -1.74 3.99 -4.16
CA VAL A 68 -2.16 3.51 -5.49
C VAL A 68 -2.53 4.64 -6.45
N THR A 69 -2.67 5.86 -5.95
CA THR A 69 -3.08 7.04 -6.75
C THR A 69 -1.91 7.82 -7.31
N ARG A 70 -0.69 7.56 -6.83
CA ARG A 70 0.54 8.16 -7.37
C ARG A 70 0.66 7.88 -8.86
N GLU A 71 1.17 8.88 -9.56
CA GLU A 71 1.50 8.79 -10.98
C GLU A 71 3.01 8.65 -11.17
N ASN A 72 3.42 7.85 -12.15
CA ASN A 72 4.81 7.76 -12.60
C ASN A 72 5.17 8.93 -13.55
N LEU A 73 6.42 8.99 -14.07
CA LEU A 73 6.83 10.05 -15.01
C LEU A 73 6.03 10.10 -16.33
N LYS A 74 5.30 9.04 -16.67
CA LYS A 74 4.44 8.99 -17.86
C LYS A 74 3.02 9.49 -17.55
N GLY A 75 2.74 9.91 -16.32
CA GLY A 75 1.40 10.29 -15.86
C GLY A 75 0.47 9.08 -15.69
N TRP A 76 1.01 7.87 -15.55
CA TRP A 76 0.20 6.67 -15.33
C TRP A 76 0.10 6.37 -13.85
N THR A 77 -1.12 6.11 -13.40
CA THR A 77 -1.39 5.58 -12.05
C THR A 77 -0.99 4.12 -11.95
N VAL A 78 -0.74 3.64 -10.73
CA VAL A 78 -0.45 2.22 -10.44
C VAL A 78 -1.53 1.29 -11.04
N LEU A 79 -2.79 1.69 -10.97
CA LEU A 79 -3.90 0.92 -11.54
C LEU A 79 -3.83 0.85 -13.07
N GLN A 80 -3.53 1.95 -13.76
CA GLN A 80 -3.39 1.95 -15.21
C GLN A 80 -2.21 1.07 -15.65
N GLU A 81 -1.11 1.12 -14.89
CA GLU A 81 0.04 0.24 -15.12
C GLU A 81 -0.35 -1.23 -14.92
N ALA A 82 -1.10 -1.57 -13.86
CA ALA A 82 -1.59 -2.93 -13.62
C ALA A 82 -2.52 -3.43 -14.75
N VAL A 83 -3.41 -2.57 -15.27
CA VAL A 83 -4.26 -2.93 -16.40
C VAL A 83 -3.43 -3.22 -17.65
N SER A 84 -2.33 -2.49 -17.85
CA SER A 84 -1.44 -2.69 -19.00
C SER A 84 -0.67 -4.01 -18.98
N THR A 85 -0.46 -4.62 -17.80
CA THR A 85 0.21 -5.93 -17.71
C THR A 85 -0.68 -7.09 -18.17
N GLY A 86 -2.01 -6.89 -18.16
CA GLY A 86 -2.99 -7.92 -18.49
C GLY A 86 -3.15 -9.00 -17.42
N ASP A 87 -2.57 -8.82 -16.23
CA ASP A 87 -2.69 -9.74 -15.11
C ASP A 87 -3.95 -9.41 -14.27
N PRO A 88 -5.01 -10.23 -14.35
CA PRO A 88 -6.26 -9.95 -13.65
C PRO A 88 -6.10 -10.01 -12.13
N GLU A 89 -5.21 -10.86 -11.60
CA GLU A 89 -5.02 -11.00 -10.15
C GLU A 89 -4.39 -9.74 -9.58
N LEU A 90 -3.37 -9.21 -10.25
CA LEU A 90 -2.69 -7.98 -9.88
C LEU A 90 -3.64 -6.77 -9.95
N VAL A 91 -4.44 -6.68 -11.01
CA VAL A 91 -5.46 -5.64 -11.17
C VAL A 91 -6.48 -5.71 -10.04
N GLN A 92 -6.96 -6.91 -9.70
CA GLN A 92 -7.93 -7.11 -8.64
C GLN A 92 -7.36 -6.67 -7.27
N VAL A 93 -6.12 -7.04 -6.96
CA VAL A 93 -5.47 -6.67 -5.69
C VAL A 93 -5.31 -5.15 -5.57
N VAL A 94 -4.88 -4.47 -6.63
CA VAL A 94 -4.71 -3.01 -6.63
C VAL A 94 -6.08 -2.30 -6.54
N LEU A 95 -7.09 -2.76 -7.27
CA LEU A 95 -8.45 -2.22 -7.21
C LEU A 95 -9.06 -2.35 -5.81
N GLN A 96 -8.97 -3.52 -5.20
CA GLN A 96 -9.50 -3.76 -3.86
C GLN A 96 -8.90 -2.79 -2.83
N HIS A 97 -7.58 -2.58 -2.87
CA HIS A 97 -6.93 -1.65 -1.94
C HIS A 97 -7.31 -0.19 -2.23
N ARG A 98 -7.43 0.20 -3.50
CA ARG A 98 -7.89 1.54 -3.88
C ARG A 98 -9.30 1.82 -3.37
N ASP A 99 -10.21 0.91 -3.61
CA ASP A 99 -11.62 1.08 -3.26
C ASP A 99 -11.81 1.02 -1.75
N PHE A 100 -11.06 0.17 -1.04
CA PHE A 100 -11.00 0.18 0.41
C PHE A 100 -10.48 1.52 0.96
N HIS A 101 -9.40 2.07 0.40
CA HIS A 101 -8.86 3.36 0.81
C HIS A 101 -9.85 4.51 0.55
N LYS A 102 -10.53 4.49 -0.61
CA LYS A 102 -11.59 5.45 -0.94
C LYS A 102 -12.80 5.33 -0.01
N ALA A 103 -13.25 4.11 0.29
CA ALA A 103 -14.35 3.89 1.21
C ALA A 103 -13.98 4.36 2.63
N SER A 104 -12.77 4.04 3.10
CA SER A 104 -12.26 4.47 4.39
C SER A 104 -12.21 6.00 4.52
N THR A 105 -11.69 6.68 3.50
CA THR A 105 -11.62 8.16 3.46
C THR A 105 -13.00 8.81 3.32
N ALA A 106 -13.89 8.27 2.48
CA ALA A 106 -15.26 8.77 2.33
C ALA A 106 -16.12 8.58 3.59
N LEU A 107 -15.80 7.57 4.40
CA LEU A 107 -16.45 7.30 5.69
C LEU A 107 -15.86 8.09 6.86
N GLY A 108 -14.87 8.97 6.64
CA GLY A 108 -14.45 9.99 7.60
C GLY A 108 -14.15 9.51 9.02
N GLY A 109 -13.56 8.32 9.20
CA GLY A 109 -13.21 7.77 10.53
C GLY A 109 -14.27 6.86 11.18
N VAL A 110 -15.41 6.62 10.52
CA VAL A 110 -16.40 5.62 10.98
C VAL A 110 -15.84 4.20 11.15
N PRO A 111 -14.84 3.71 10.39
CA PRO A 111 -14.25 2.39 10.64
C PRO A 111 -13.51 2.27 11.99
N GLU A 112 -12.83 3.33 12.45
CA GLU A 112 -12.22 3.37 13.79
C GLU A 112 -13.29 3.36 14.88
N LEU A 113 -14.36 4.13 14.71
CA LEU A 113 -15.50 4.13 15.64
C LEU A 113 -16.21 2.76 15.68
N LEU A 114 -16.41 2.11 14.53
CA LEU A 114 -16.95 0.75 14.46
C LEU A 114 -16.04 -0.27 15.15
N GLY A 115 -14.72 -0.13 15.00
CA GLY A 115 -13.73 -0.93 15.73
C GLY A 115 -13.87 -0.74 17.24
N ARG A 116 -13.94 0.51 17.71
CA ARG A 116 -14.12 0.85 19.14
C ARG A 116 -15.45 0.37 19.71
N ILE A 117 -16.54 0.43 18.95
CA ILE A 117 -17.85 -0.11 19.35
C ILE A 117 -17.81 -1.64 19.43
N ARG A 118 -17.08 -2.31 18.53
CA ARG A 118 -16.91 -3.76 18.55
C ARG A 118 -16.04 -4.24 19.72
N GLU A 119 -15.06 -3.44 20.13
CA GLU A 119 -14.19 -3.71 21.28
C GLU A 119 -14.83 -3.33 22.64
N ALA A 120 -15.78 -2.40 22.65
CA ALA A 120 -16.54 -2.00 23.84
C ALA A 120 -18.06 -2.26 23.68
N PRO A 121 -18.51 -3.53 23.58
CA PRO A 121 -19.93 -3.86 23.53
C PRO A 121 -20.68 -3.51 24.83
N ASP A 122 -19.95 -3.34 25.94
CA ASP A 122 -20.48 -3.19 27.29
C ASP A 122 -21.01 -1.77 27.58
N PHE A 123 -20.66 -0.77 26.78
CA PHE A 123 -21.16 0.61 26.96
C PHE A 123 -22.69 0.70 26.84
N TYR A 124 -23.31 -0.17 26.03
CA TYR A 124 -24.77 -0.26 25.90
C TYR A 124 -25.43 -1.04 27.04
N MET A 125 -24.70 -1.87 27.78
CA MET A 125 -25.21 -2.62 28.92
C MET A 125 -25.32 -1.74 30.17
N GLU A 126 -24.34 -0.89 30.46
CA GLU A 126 -24.35 0.00 31.64
C GLU A 126 -25.50 1.02 31.61
N MET A 127 -25.78 1.63 30.46
CA MET A 127 -26.87 2.62 30.36
C MET A 127 -28.26 2.06 30.64
N LYS A 128 -28.52 0.75 30.48
CA LYS A 128 -29.85 0.20 30.77
C LYS A 128 -30.13 0.02 32.26
N TRP A 129 -29.11 -0.12 33.10
CA TRP A 129 -29.31 -0.37 34.54
C TRP A 129 -29.61 0.91 35.35
N GLU A 130 -29.25 2.08 34.83
CA GLU A 130 -29.52 3.38 35.47
C GLU A 130 -30.94 3.92 35.25
N PHE A 131 -31.72 3.36 34.30
CA PHE A 131 -33.11 3.77 34.03
C PHE A 131 -34.16 2.83 34.61
N THR A 132 -33.76 1.74 35.26
CA THR A 132 -34.67 0.75 35.85
C THR A 132 -34.51 0.57 37.36
N SER A 133 -33.73 1.42 38.03
CA SER A 133 -33.58 1.43 39.50
C SER A 133 -34.23 2.66 40.12
#